data_AF-A0AAP8N7I7-F1
#
_entry.id   AF-A0AAP8N7I7-F1
#
_cell.length_a   1.000
_cell.length_b   1.000
_cell.length_c   1.000
_cell.angle_alpha   90.00
_cell.angle_beta   90.00
_cell.angle_gamma   90.00
#
_symmetry.space_group_name_H-M   'P 1'
#
loop_
_entity.id
_entity.type
_entity.pdbx_description
1 polymer ?
#
loop_
_entity_poly.entity_id
_entity_poly.type
_entity_poly.pdbx_seq_one_letter_code
_entity_poly.pdbx_strand_id
1 'polypeptide(L)' 'MSNLFVSRSLDEILFWSRIMKEHSLFLKLGFNCDDTELIHEADQFYKLFEAIETKAQNFTIQSDPKQIQQFNIEV' A
#
# COMPACT_ATOMS: atom_id res chain seq x y z
N MET A 1 -13.59 6.57 -22.89
CA MET A 1 -12.20 6.07 -22.95
C MET A 1 -11.77 5.83 -21.51
N SER A 2 -11.26 4.64 -21.17
CA SER A 2 -10.66 4.41 -19.85
C SER A 2 -9.48 5.35 -19.68
N ASN A 3 -9.36 5.97 -18.50
CA ASN A 3 -8.21 6.81 -18.22
C ASN A 3 -7.01 5.88 -17.93
N LEU A 4 -6.12 5.73 -18.91
CA LEU A 4 -4.97 4.83 -18.83
C LEU A 4 -4.06 5.14 -17.63
N PHE A 5 -3.96 6.41 -17.25
CA PHE A 5 -3.21 6.83 -16.07
C PHE A 5 -3.85 6.30 -14.79
N VAL A 6 -5.18 6.46 -14.65
CA VAL A 6 -5.91 5.95 -13.48
C VAL A 6 -5.80 4.43 -13.38
N SER A 7 -6.06 3.71 -14.49
CA SER A 7 -5.98 2.25 -14.51
C SER A 7 -4.61 1.75 -14.07
N ARG A 8 -3.53 2.24 -14.70
CA ARG A 8 -2.16 1.79 -14.37
C ARG A 8 -1.76 2.15 -12.96
N SER A 9 -2.13 3.34 -12.48
CA SER A 9 -1.80 3.75 -11.11
C SER A 9 -2.46 2.82 -10.08
N LEU A 10 -3.74 2.51 -10.27
CA LEU A 10 -4.47 1.60 -9.38
C LEU A 10 -3.93 0.17 -9.46
N ASP A 11 -3.63 -0.33 -10.66
CA ASP A 11 -3.06 -1.68 -10.84
C ASP A 11 -1.72 -1.83 -10.10
N GLU A 12 -0.81 -0.87 -10.28
CA GLU A 12 0.50 -0.88 -9.60
C GLU A 12 0.34 -0.72 -8.09
N ILE A 13 -0.49 0.20 -7.61
CA ILE A 13 -0.66 0.43 -6.16
C ILE A 13 -1.29 -0.81 -5.50
N LEU A 14 -2.32 -1.41 -6.09
CA LEU A 14 -2.95 -2.62 -5.55
C LEU A 14 -1.94 -3.77 -5.48
N PHE A 15 -1.12 -3.93 -6.51
CA PHE A 15 -0.09 -4.98 -6.53
C PHE A 15 0.99 -4.73 -5.48
N TRP A 16 1.62 -3.55 -5.49
CA TRP A 16 2.78 -3.26 -4.64
C TRP A 16 2.41 -3.01 -3.19
N SER A 17 1.25 -2.42 -2.87
CA SER A 17 0.80 -2.26 -1.48
C SER A 17 0.62 -3.62 -0.80
N ARG A 18 0.05 -4.60 -1.49
CA ARG A 18 -0.05 -5.97 -0.99
C ARG A 18 1.33 -6.60 -0.76
N ILE A 19 2.24 -6.49 -1.73
CA ILE A 19 3.62 -7.02 -1.59
C ILE A 19 4.34 -6.39 -0.39
N MET A 20 4.22 -5.07 -0.22
CA MET A 20 4.88 -4.36 0.87
C MET A 20 4.27 -4.65 2.24
N LYS A 21 2.95 -4.87 2.30
CA LYS A 21 2.27 -5.40 3.49
C LYS A 21 2.82 -6.78 3.88
N GLU A 22 2.93 -7.69 2.92
CA GLU A 22 3.47 -9.04 3.15
C GLU A 22 4.95 -8.99 3.58
N HIS A 23 5.78 -8.14 2.97
CA HIS A 23 7.17 -7.93 3.38
C HIS A 23 7.30 -7.40 4.82
N SER A 24 6.41 -6.48 5.22
CA SER A 24 6.39 -5.98 6.60
C SER A 24 6.10 -7.10 7.60
N LEU A 25 5.20 -8.03 7.25
CA LEU A 25 4.95 -9.24 8.04
C LEU A 25 6.18 -10.17 8.06
N PHE A 26 6.85 -10.39 6.93
CA PHE A 26 8.03 -11.25 6.87
C PHE A 26 9.19 -10.71 7.72
N LEU A 27 9.42 -9.39 7.70
CA LEU A 27 10.41 -8.74 8.56
C LEU A 27 10.05 -8.92 10.03
N LYS A 28 8.80 -8.62 10.40
CA LYS A 28 8.30 -8.80 11.77
C LYS A 28 8.53 -10.21 12.30
N LEU A 29 8.31 -11.24 11.47
CA LEU A 29 8.52 -12.64 11.83
C LEU A 29 10.00 -13.05 11.85
N GLY A 30 10.87 -12.31 11.16
CA GLY A 30 12.32 -12.57 11.07
C GLY A 30 13.15 -11.90 12.17
N PHE A 31 12.60 -10.94 12.91
CA PHE A 31 13.28 -10.28 14.02
C PHE A 31 13.35 -11.16 15.28
N ASN A 32 14.36 -10.92 16.12
CA ASN A 32 14.42 -11.58 17.42
C ASN A 32 13.32 -11.01 18.33
N CYS A 33 12.85 -11.80 19.30
CA CYS A 33 11.79 -11.36 20.20
C CYS A 33 12.13 -10.11 21.01
N ASP A 34 13.43 -9.86 21.25
CA ASP A 34 13.91 -8.70 22.01
C ASP A 34 13.99 -7.41 21.15
N ASP A 35 13.92 -7.52 19.82
CA ASP A 35 13.95 -6.40 18.87
C ASP A 35 12.58 -5.69 18.79
N THR A 36 12.00 -5.38 19.94
CA THR A 36 10.61 -4.90 20.09
C THR A 36 10.31 -3.61 19.32
N GLU A 37 11.28 -2.71 19.18
CA GLU A 37 11.15 -1.49 18.39
C GLU A 37 10.99 -1.80 16.90
N LEU A 38 11.84 -2.69 16.36
CA LEU A 38 11.79 -3.14 14.97
C LEU A 38 10.50 -3.92 14.67
N ILE A 39 10.06 -4.78 15.61
CA ILE A 39 8.78 -5.49 15.52
C ILE A 39 7.62 -4.51 15.46
N HIS A 40 7.64 -3.46 16.29
CA HIS A 40 6.60 -2.44 16.32
C HIS A 40 6.58 -1.63 15.02
N GLU A 41 7.74 -1.21 14.52
CA GLU A 41 7.86 -0.48 13.26
C GLU A 41 7.37 -1.32 12.07
N ALA A 42 7.73 -2.61 12.01
CA ALA A 42 7.22 -3.52 11.00
C ALA A 42 5.69 -3.71 11.07
N ASP A 43 5.12 -3.73 12.28
CA ASP A 43 3.66 -3.77 12.47
C ASP A 43 2.97 -2.48 12.02
N GLN A 44 3.61 -1.33 12.24
CA GLN A 44 3.13 -0.03 11.75
C GLN A 44 3.13 0.01 10.21
N PHE A 45 4.21 -0.45 9.56
CA PHE A 45 4.26 -0.54 8.10
C PHE A 45 3.24 -1.52 7.54
N TYR A 46 3.02 -2.67 8.18
CA TYR A 46 1.97 -3.60 7.81
C TYR A 46 0.60 -2.91 7.74
N LYS A 47 0.23 -2.18 8.81
CA LYS A 47 -1.04 -1.44 8.89
C LYS A 47 -1.13 -0.30 7.88
N LEU A 48 -0.01 0.39 7.62
CA LEU A 48 0.06 1.45 6.63
C LEU A 48 -0.25 0.91 5.23
N PHE A 49 0.42 -0.17 4.82
CA PHE A 49 0.21 -0.75 3.49
C PHE A 49 -1.18 -1.41 3.37
N GLU A 50 -1.72 -1.99 4.44
CA GLU A 50 -3.11 -2.46 4.49
C GLU A 50 -4.12 -1.32 4.26
N ALA A 51 -3.90 -0.16 4.89
CA ALA A 51 -4.73 1.02 4.69
C ALA A 51 -4.62 1.57 3.26
N ILE A 52 -3.42 1.60 2.68
CA ILE A 52 -3.18 2.00 1.29
C ILE A 52 -3.91 1.05 0.33
N GLU A 53 -3.74 -0.27 0.49
CA GLU A 53 -4.40 -1.29 -0.33
C GLU A 53 -5.93 -1.13 -0.26
N THR A 54 -6.49 -0.99 0.94
CA THR A 54 -7.93 -0.79 1.15
C THR A 54 -8.42 0.51 0.50
N LYS A 55 -7.67 1.61 0.63
CA LYS A 55 -8.00 2.87 -0.03
C LYS A 55 -7.98 2.72 -1.55
N ALA A 56 -6.99 2.02 -2.10
CA ALA A 56 -6.87 1.75 -3.53
C ALA A 56 -8.03 0.90 -4.07
N GLN A 57 -8.48 -0.11 -3.33
CA GLN A 57 -9.62 -0.97 -3.69
C GLN A 57 -10.95 -0.22 -3.79
N ASN A 58 -11.08 0.90 -3.09
CA ASN A 58 -12.28 1.74 -3.13
C ASN A 58 -12.31 2.72 -4.33
N PHE A 59 -11.19 2.86 -5.07
CA PHE A 59 -11.17 3.62 -6.31
C PHE A 59 -11.62 2.78 -7.51
N THR A 60 -12.00 3.47 -8.57
CA THR A 60 -12.45 2.83 -9.82
C THR A 60 -11.72 3.46 -11.01
N ILE A 61 -11.79 2.83 -12.18
CA ILE A 61 -11.24 3.39 -13.42
C ILE A 61 -11.91 4.72 -13.84
N GLN A 62 -13.05 5.06 -13.23
CA GLN A 62 -13.77 6.32 -13.42
C GLN A 62 -13.43 7.38 -12.36
N SER A 63 -12.59 7.07 -11.38
CA SER A 63 -12.14 8.03 -10.37
C SER A 63 -11.45 9.25 -10.99
N ASP A 64 -11.57 10.40 -10.34
CA ASP A 64 -10.98 11.66 -10.82
C ASP A 64 -9.45 11.52 -10.93
N PRO A 65 -8.84 11.75 -12.10
CA PRO A 65 -7.40 11.67 -12.28
C PRO A 65 -6.60 12.56 -11.32
N LYS A 66 -7.14 13.72 -10.90
CA LYS A 66 -6.45 14.57 -9.90
C LYS A 66 -6.41 13.92 -8.53
N GLN A 67 -7.48 13.24 -8.14
CA GLN A 67 -7.54 12.48 -6.89
C GLN A 67 -6.52 11.33 -6.90
N ILE A 68 -6.41 10.62 -8.02
CA ILE A 68 -5.43 9.53 -8.19
C ILE A 68 -4.00 10.08 -8.22
N GLN A 69 -3.76 11.23 -8.86
CA GLN A 69 -2.45 11.89 -8.81
C GLN A 69 -2.05 12.25 -7.38
N GLN A 70 -2.98 12.80 -6.59
CA GLN A 70 -2.71 13.11 -5.19
C GLN A 70 -2.44 11.84 -4.38
N PHE A 71 -3.22 10.78 -4.61
CA PHE A 71 -3.00 9.49 -3.96
C PHE A 71 -1.62 8.92 -4.30
N ASN A 72 -1.18 8.98 -5.56
CA ASN A 72 0.15 8.54 -6.00
C ASN A 72 1.32 9.30 -5.32
N ILE A 73 1.11 10.51 -4.80
CA ILE A 73 2.13 11.28 -4.07
C ILE A 73 2.19 10.84 -2.60
N GLU A 74 1.08 10.33 -2.06
CA GLU A 74 0.95 9.89 -0.67
C GLU A 74 1.47 8.46 -0.43
N VAL A 75 1.51 7.63 -1.47
CA VAL A 75 1.97 6.22 -1.44
C VAL A 75 3.43 6.08 -1.84
#